data_AF-A0A9D2S5W9-F1
#
_entry.id   AF-A0A9D2S5W9-F1
#
_cell.length_a   1.000
_cell.length_b   1.000
_cell.length_c   1.000
_cell.angle_alpha   90.00
_cell.angle_beta   90.00
_cell.angle_gamma   90.00
#
_symmetry.space_group_name_H-M   'P 1'
#
loop_
_entity.id
_entity.type
_entity.pdbx_description
1 polymer ?
#
loop_
_entity_poly.entity_id
_entity_poly.type
_entity_poly.pdbx_seq_one_letter_code
_entity_poly.pdbx_strand_id
1 'polypeptide(L)'
;MKLKKIASLMLAGIMAVSMLAGCKSGTTTDDEKNPVVPVASNAVKYVEDALDSDWKDMITVSTSSDLDSWVKDFGTNASKVTANKISSAYRPANLNGWDIDLTNDIGTKLKEQGLIVSDDFDEMPENYKSQSFGWIYLVSGKLDEKAAVEDVVDILTYWGTDYGNTDTAPVVGTIVDNGTVYNCDYDVNVSTLKVTNDSLTGETAWVVGIVMTQNVTKASNVEA
;
A
#
# COMPACT_ATOMS: atom_id res chain seq x y z
N MET A 1 48.45 -8.16 16.64
CA MET A 1 47.32 -7.29 16.27
C MET A 1 46.66 -7.84 15.02
N LYS A 2 45.44 -8.34 15.14
CA LYS A 2 44.69 -8.98 14.04
C LYS A 2 43.92 -7.90 13.29
N LEU A 3 44.29 -7.72 12.02
CA LEU A 3 43.70 -6.75 11.09
C LEU A 3 42.20 -7.02 10.94
N LYS A 4 41.37 -6.10 11.43
CA LYS A 4 39.93 -6.11 11.17
C LYS A 4 39.72 -5.64 9.73
N LYS A 5 39.23 -6.55 8.89
CA LYS A 5 38.89 -6.29 7.50
C LYS A 5 37.67 -5.35 7.46
N ILE A 6 37.87 -4.17 6.90
CA ILE A 6 36.82 -3.33 6.33
C ILE A 6 36.49 -3.96 4.98
N ALA A 7 35.31 -4.54 4.86
CA ALA A 7 34.76 -5.01 3.60
C ALA A 7 33.23 -4.92 3.71
N SER A 8 32.68 -3.78 3.30
CA SER A 8 31.54 -3.71 2.39
C SER A 8 31.07 -2.26 2.32
N LEU A 9 31.73 -1.50 1.46
CA LEU A 9 31.20 -0.26 0.91
C LEU A 9 30.97 -0.57 -0.57
N MET A 10 29.77 -0.97 -0.96
CA MET A 10 29.27 -1.03 -2.35
C MET A 10 27.83 -1.60 -2.38
N LEU A 11 26.84 -0.80 -1.98
CA LEU A 11 25.44 -0.98 -2.40
C LEU A 11 25.04 0.13 -3.39
N ALA A 12 25.93 0.43 -4.34
CA ALA A 12 25.64 1.29 -5.47
C ALA A 12 25.95 0.51 -6.74
N GLY A 13 24.92 0.16 -7.50
CA GLY A 13 25.12 -0.42 -8.83
C GLY A 13 24.05 -1.36 -9.34
N ILE A 14 22.78 -0.96 -9.34
CA ILE A 14 21.84 -1.40 -10.39
C ILE A 14 21.09 -0.16 -10.89
N MET A 15 21.80 0.68 -11.63
CA MET A 15 21.23 1.59 -12.62
C MET A 15 21.40 0.89 -13.97
N ALA A 16 20.47 -0.01 -14.31
CA ALA A 16 20.46 -0.71 -15.59
C ALA A 16 19.11 -0.49 -16.27
N VAL A 17 19.11 0.53 -17.14
CA VAL A 17 18.44 0.63 -18.45
C VAL A 17 17.16 -0.20 -18.62
N SER A 18 16.02 0.46 -18.45
CA SER A 18 14.73 0.01 -19.00
C SER A 18 14.16 1.09 -19.93
N MET A 19 14.88 1.38 -21.00
CA MET A 19 14.24 1.76 -22.26
C MET A 19 14.41 0.57 -23.21
N LEU A 20 13.59 -0.45 -23.01
CA LEU A 20 13.37 -1.46 -24.04
C LEU A 20 11.93 -1.32 -24.53
N ALA A 21 11.78 -0.42 -25.49
CA ALA A 21 10.67 -0.45 -26.43
C ALA A 21 10.69 -1.80 -27.16
N GLY A 22 9.54 -2.46 -27.23
CA GLY A 22 9.36 -3.62 -28.10
C GLY A 22 8.39 -4.66 -27.56
N CYS A 23 7.08 -4.43 -27.71
CA CYS A 23 6.17 -5.54 -27.95
C CYS A 23 5.25 -5.17 -29.11
N LYS A 24 5.67 -5.57 -30.32
CA LYS A 24 4.85 -5.55 -31.53
C LYS A 24 4.33 -6.95 -31.77
N SER A 25 3.01 -7.13 -31.62
CA SER A 25 2.13 -8.08 -32.34
C SER A 25 1.11 -8.72 -31.40
N GLY A 26 -0.14 -8.27 -31.52
CA GLY A 26 -1.32 -8.90 -30.94
C GLY A 26 -2.48 -7.91 -30.96
N THR A 27 -3.46 -8.13 -31.82
CA THR A 27 -4.70 -7.33 -31.90
C THR A 27 -5.48 -7.40 -30.59
N THR A 28 -5.24 -6.41 -29.74
CA THR A 28 -6.05 -5.97 -28.60
C THR A 28 -5.69 -4.50 -28.43
N THR A 29 -6.68 -3.64 -28.20
CA THR A 29 -6.55 -2.19 -28.00
C THR A 29 -5.28 -1.89 -27.19
N ASP A 30 -4.30 -1.22 -27.80
CA ASP A 30 -3.08 -0.79 -27.09
C ASP A 30 -3.53 0.24 -26.05
N ASP A 31 -3.78 -0.20 -24.82
CA ASP A 31 -4.05 0.70 -23.71
C ASP A 31 -2.78 1.53 -23.49
N GLU A 32 -2.93 2.85 -23.65
CA GLU A 32 -1.85 3.81 -23.45
C GLU A 32 -1.23 3.61 -22.07
N LYS A 33 0.11 3.59 -21.99
CA LYS A 33 0.84 3.33 -20.75
C LYS A 33 1.55 4.57 -20.22
N ASN A 34 1.33 4.87 -18.94
CA ASN A 34 2.09 5.87 -18.21
C ASN A 34 3.54 5.41 -18.04
N PRO A 35 4.54 6.27 -18.33
CA PRO A 35 5.92 5.99 -18.01
C PRO A 35 6.13 5.90 -16.50
N VAL A 36 6.95 4.92 -16.09
CA VAL A 36 7.44 4.79 -14.72
C VAL A 36 8.64 5.72 -14.54
N VAL A 37 8.64 6.49 -13.47
CA VAL A 37 9.79 7.29 -13.04
C VAL A 37 10.65 6.41 -12.13
N PRO A 38 11.88 6.03 -12.53
CA PRO A 38 12.70 5.13 -11.74
C PRO A 38 13.03 5.72 -10.38
N VAL A 39 12.57 5.07 -9.31
CA VAL A 39 12.93 5.38 -7.92
C VAL A 39 13.13 4.07 -7.18
N ALA A 40 14.18 3.98 -6.36
CA ALA A 40 14.38 2.84 -5.47
C ALA A 40 13.43 2.98 -4.27
N SER A 41 12.61 1.95 -4.04
CA SER A 41 11.64 1.97 -2.95
C SER A 41 12.24 1.53 -1.62
N ASN A 42 11.90 2.24 -0.54
CA ASN A 42 12.12 1.83 0.85
C ASN A 42 10.81 1.84 1.67
N ALA A 43 9.67 1.60 1.00
CA ALA A 43 8.34 1.81 1.57
C ALA A 43 8.11 1.08 2.91
N VAL A 44 8.52 -0.18 3.06
CA VAL A 44 8.37 -0.94 4.33
C VAL A 44 8.98 -0.18 5.50
N LYS A 45 10.23 0.27 5.35
CA LYS A 45 10.92 1.01 6.40
C LYS A 45 10.19 2.32 6.73
N TYR A 46 9.69 3.02 5.71
CA TYR A 46 8.97 4.27 5.93
C TYR A 46 7.63 4.06 6.65
N VAL A 47 6.92 2.96 6.36
CA VAL A 47 5.73 2.60 7.15
C VAL A 47 6.12 2.28 8.59
N GLU A 48 7.13 1.45 8.81
CA GLU A 48 7.61 1.10 10.16
C GLU A 48 8.07 2.33 10.96
N ASP A 49 8.76 3.28 10.33
CA ASP A 49 9.20 4.52 10.96
C ASP A 49 8.00 5.41 11.35
N ALA A 50 6.92 5.38 10.56
CA ALA A 50 5.72 6.22 10.72
C ALA A 50 4.71 5.70 11.75
N LEU A 51 4.58 4.38 11.93
CA LEU A 51 3.65 3.79 12.90
C LEU A 51 3.97 4.22 14.34
N ASP A 52 2.95 4.51 15.14
CA ASP A 52 3.10 4.74 16.59
C ASP A 52 3.35 3.42 17.36
N SER A 53 3.57 3.52 18.68
CA SER A 53 3.88 2.37 19.53
C SER A 53 2.76 1.33 19.59
N ASP A 54 1.51 1.79 19.57
CA ASP A 54 0.36 0.91 19.79
C ASP A 54 0.10 0.08 18.52
N TRP A 55 0.30 0.69 17.35
CA TRP A 55 0.25 0.00 16.06
C TRP A 55 1.43 -0.93 15.81
N LYS A 56 2.63 -0.57 16.28
CA LYS A 56 3.85 -1.37 16.08
C LYS A 56 3.78 -2.76 16.71
N ASP A 57 3.03 -2.91 17.79
CA ASP A 57 2.86 -4.20 18.46
C ASP A 57 1.85 -5.12 17.75
N MET A 58 1.01 -4.57 16.86
CA MET A 58 -0.08 -5.30 16.19
C MET A 58 0.12 -5.46 14.68
N ILE A 59 0.91 -4.59 14.04
CA ILE A 59 1.16 -4.61 12.60
C ILE A 59 2.51 -5.25 12.29
N THR A 60 2.49 -6.22 11.37
CA THR A 60 3.68 -6.70 10.67
C THR A 60 3.70 -6.14 9.24
N VAL A 61 4.71 -5.33 8.92
CA VAL A 61 4.85 -4.70 7.60
C VAL A 61 5.77 -5.53 6.69
N SER A 62 5.40 -5.70 5.43
CA SER A 62 6.21 -6.40 4.43
C SER A 62 5.92 -5.95 3.00
N THR A 63 6.68 -6.47 2.03
CA THR A 63 6.39 -6.34 0.59
C THR A 63 5.68 -7.58 0.06
N SER A 64 4.86 -7.43 -0.98
CA SER A 64 4.24 -8.54 -1.71
C SER A 64 4.45 -8.41 -3.21
N SER A 65 4.92 -9.47 -3.86
CA SER A 65 5.11 -9.49 -5.32
C SER A 65 3.80 -9.33 -6.09
N ASP A 66 2.69 -9.79 -5.50
CA ASP A 66 1.37 -9.63 -6.11
C ASP A 66 0.91 -8.18 -6.03
N LEU A 67 1.09 -7.53 -4.87
CA LEU A 67 0.79 -6.12 -4.70
C LEU A 67 1.65 -5.25 -5.61
N ASP A 68 2.96 -5.53 -5.71
CA ASP A 68 3.86 -4.83 -6.63
C ASP A 68 3.40 -4.95 -8.09
N SER A 69 2.92 -6.13 -8.48
CA SER A 69 2.38 -6.37 -9.81
C SER A 69 1.11 -5.56 -10.05
N TRP A 70 0.18 -5.53 -9.08
CA TRP A 70 -1.08 -4.80 -9.20
C TRP A 70 -0.88 -3.29 -9.21
N VAL A 71 -0.07 -2.74 -8.29
CA VAL A 71 0.27 -1.31 -8.26
C VAL A 71 0.93 -0.89 -9.57
N LYS A 72 1.81 -1.74 -10.12
CA LYS A 72 2.40 -1.49 -11.44
C LYS A 72 1.37 -1.51 -12.57
N ASP A 73 0.48 -2.51 -12.61
CA ASP A 73 -0.57 -2.60 -13.62
C ASP A 73 -1.50 -1.38 -13.57
N PHE A 74 -1.99 -1.03 -12.38
CA PHE A 74 -2.87 0.11 -12.16
C PHE A 74 -2.19 1.44 -12.49
N GLY A 75 -0.99 1.66 -11.94
CA GLY A 75 -0.24 2.90 -12.10
C GLY A 75 0.19 3.17 -13.54
N THR A 76 0.56 2.11 -14.26
CA THR A 76 0.98 2.24 -15.67
C THR A 76 -0.18 2.28 -16.64
N ASN A 77 -1.41 1.95 -16.24
CA ASN A 77 -2.57 2.04 -17.12
C ASN A 77 -3.08 3.49 -17.23
N ALA A 78 -2.86 4.15 -18.38
CA ALA A 78 -3.23 5.57 -18.54
C ALA A 78 -4.74 5.81 -18.58
N SER A 79 -5.56 4.78 -18.79
CA SER A 79 -7.02 4.90 -18.66
C SER A 79 -7.47 4.94 -17.20
N LYS A 80 -6.73 4.29 -16.29
CA LYS A 80 -7.02 4.24 -14.85
C LYS A 80 -6.36 5.40 -14.10
N VAL A 81 -5.09 5.65 -14.37
CA VAL A 81 -4.31 6.78 -13.85
C VAL A 81 -4.12 7.79 -14.97
N THR A 82 -5.16 8.59 -15.22
CA THR A 82 -5.14 9.58 -16.31
C THR A 82 -4.20 10.74 -16.01
N ALA A 83 -3.80 11.49 -17.05
CA ALA A 83 -3.08 12.75 -16.90
C ALA A 83 -3.77 13.70 -15.90
N ASN A 84 -5.10 13.76 -15.93
CA ASN A 84 -5.88 14.59 -15.01
C ASN A 84 -5.76 14.13 -13.55
N LYS A 85 -5.73 12.81 -13.29
CA LYS A 85 -5.52 12.27 -11.93
C LYS A 85 -4.12 12.61 -11.43
N ILE A 86 -3.09 12.46 -12.29
CA ILE A 86 -1.70 12.84 -11.96
C ILE A 86 -1.60 14.35 -11.66
N SER A 87 -2.13 15.21 -12.53
CA SER A 87 -2.15 16.67 -12.27
C SER A 87 -2.90 17.02 -11.00
N SER A 88 -4.02 16.36 -10.73
CA SER A 88 -4.84 16.62 -9.53
C SER A 88 -4.11 16.20 -8.25
N ALA A 89 -3.34 15.12 -8.27
CA ALA A 89 -2.47 14.73 -7.16
C ALA A 89 -1.24 15.65 -7.03
N TYR A 90 -0.69 16.12 -8.15
CA TYR A 90 0.52 16.95 -8.18
C TYR A 90 0.30 18.39 -7.68
N ARG A 91 -0.89 18.96 -7.89
CA ARG A 91 -1.24 20.33 -7.48
C ARG A 91 -1.15 20.53 -5.95
N PRO A 92 -1.85 19.75 -5.11
CA PRO A 92 -1.54 19.69 -3.69
C PRO A 92 -0.13 19.11 -3.47
N ALA A 93 0.52 19.50 -2.38
CA ALA A 93 1.78 18.91 -1.94
C ALA A 93 1.52 17.93 -0.79
N ASN A 94 0.41 17.21 -0.85
CA ASN A 94 -0.04 16.20 0.11
C ASN A 94 -0.98 15.20 -0.58
N LEU A 95 -1.44 14.20 0.17
CA LEU A 95 -2.39 13.18 -0.25
C LEU A 95 -3.77 13.76 -0.63
N ASN A 96 -4.38 13.24 -1.71
CA ASN A 96 -5.66 13.70 -2.25
C ASN A 96 -6.74 12.61 -2.23
N GLY A 97 -7.02 12.05 -1.04
CA GLY A 97 -7.85 10.86 -0.84
C GLY A 97 -7.29 9.56 -1.45
N TRP A 98 -7.95 8.44 -1.18
CA TRP A 98 -7.74 7.19 -1.93
C TRP A 98 -8.45 7.26 -3.28
N ASP A 99 -7.95 6.50 -4.27
CA ASP A 99 -8.62 6.35 -5.56
C ASP A 99 -9.62 5.21 -5.49
N ILE A 100 -10.92 5.54 -5.51
CA ILE A 100 -12.00 4.57 -5.30
C ILE A 100 -12.04 3.48 -6.39
N ASP A 101 -11.74 3.83 -7.64
CA ASP A 101 -11.76 2.87 -8.74
C ASP A 101 -10.61 1.86 -8.59
N LEU A 102 -9.42 2.36 -8.27
CA LEU A 102 -8.25 1.50 -8.04
C LEU A 102 -8.38 0.67 -6.76
N THR A 103 -9.07 1.21 -5.75
CA THR A 103 -9.41 0.50 -4.50
C THR A 103 -10.39 -0.66 -4.78
N ASN A 104 -11.37 -0.46 -5.65
CA ASN A 104 -12.26 -1.54 -6.10
C ASN A 104 -11.52 -2.59 -6.95
N ASP A 105 -10.58 -2.15 -7.78
CA ASP A 105 -9.74 -3.04 -8.58
C ASP A 105 -8.85 -3.93 -7.71
N ILE A 106 -8.21 -3.38 -6.67
CA ILE A 106 -7.41 -4.19 -5.74
C ILE A 106 -8.29 -5.16 -4.96
N GLY A 107 -9.49 -4.75 -4.52
CA GLY A 107 -10.46 -5.67 -3.92
C GLY A 107 -10.84 -6.82 -4.84
N THR A 108 -10.98 -6.56 -6.15
CA THR A 108 -11.20 -7.63 -7.15
C THR A 108 -9.99 -8.57 -7.23
N LYS A 109 -8.77 -8.05 -7.21
CA LYS A 109 -7.53 -8.86 -7.20
C LYS A 109 -7.40 -9.73 -5.96
N LEU A 110 -7.74 -9.21 -4.79
CA LEU A 110 -7.77 -9.99 -3.54
C LEU A 110 -8.80 -11.14 -3.63
N LYS A 111 -9.99 -10.89 -4.18
CA LYS A 111 -11.00 -11.94 -4.42
C LYS A 111 -10.52 -12.99 -5.43
N GLU A 112 -9.83 -12.58 -6.50
CA GLU A 112 -9.21 -13.50 -7.46
C GLU A 112 -8.16 -14.42 -6.82
N GLN A 113 -7.48 -13.95 -5.76
CA GLN A 113 -6.56 -14.76 -4.94
C GLN A 113 -7.28 -15.67 -3.92
N GLY A 114 -8.62 -15.63 -3.87
CA GLY A 114 -9.42 -16.41 -2.92
C GLY A 114 -9.41 -15.84 -1.50
N LEU A 115 -9.00 -14.59 -1.30
CA LEU A 115 -9.07 -13.92 -0.02
C LEU A 115 -10.49 -13.42 0.26
N ILE A 116 -10.86 -13.43 1.55
CA ILE A 116 -12.07 -12.76 2.02
C ILE A 116 -11.76 -11.27 2.01
N VAL A 117 -12.52 -10.51 1.22
CA VAL A 117 -12.38 -9.06 1.19
C VAL A 117 -13.46 -8.47 2.06
N SER A 118 -13.04 -7.72 3.08
CA SER A 118 -13.96 -7.00 3.94
C SER A 118 -14.34 -5.66 3.32
N ASP A 119 -15.43 -5.08 3.80
CA ASP A 119 -15.74 -3.67 3.61
C ASP A 119 -15.15 -2.82 4.75
N ASP A 120 -14.92 -3.44 5.92
CA ASP A 120 -14.38 -2.81 7.13
C ASP A 120 -13.58 -3.77 8.04
N PHE A 121 -13.01 -3.24 9.14
CA PHE A 121 -12.41 -4.06 10.19
C PHE A 121 -13.07 -3.86 11.56
N ASP A 122 -14.20 -3.15 11.61
CA ASP A 122 -14.90 -2.77 12.84
C ASP A 122 -15.67 -3.94 13.47
N GLU A 123 -16.13 -4.89 12.64
CA GLU A 123 -16.84 -6.09 13.11
C GLU A 123 -15.96 -7.34 13.12
N MET A 124 -16.36 -8.31 13.95
CA MET A 124 -15.77 -9.65 13.93
C MET A 124 -15.94 -10.27 12.53
N PRO A 125 -14.85 -10.71 11.86
CA PRO A 125 -14.95 -11.38 10.57
C PRO A 125 -15.87 -12.59 10.62
N GLU A 126 -16.63 -12.80 9.55
CA GLU A 126 -17.54 -13.93 9.45
C GLU A 126 -16.78 -15.25 9.65
N ASN A 127 -17.31 -16.12 10.51
CA ASN A 127 -16.70 -17.42 10.84
C ASN A 127 -15.28 -17.31 11.43
N TYR A 128 -14.89 -16.15 11.99
CA TYR A 128 -13.59 -15.92 12.62
C TYR A 128 -12.39 -16.15 11.67
N LYS A 129 -12.60 -15.94 10.36
CA LYS A 129 -11.57 -16.12 9.34
C LYS A 129 -10.83 -14.81 9.09
N SER A 130 -9.57 -14.91 8.69
CA SER A 130 -8.82 -13.72 8.24
C SER A 130 -9.53 -13.05 7.07
N GLN A 131 -9.52 -11.72 7.08
CA GLN A 131 -10.10 -10.89 6.03
C GLN A 131 -9.12 -9.79 5.64
N SER A 132 -9.22 -9.32 4.40
CA SER A 132 -8.28 -8.34 3.84
C SER A 132 -9.01 -7.14 3.27
N PHE A 133 -8.34 -5.99 3.31
CA PHE A 133 -8.76 -4.76 2.62
C PHE A 133 -7.55 -4.16 1.91
N GLY A 134 -7.75 -3.62 0.71
CA GLY A 134 -6.70 -2.96 -0.05
C GLY A 134 -7.05 -1.51 -0.36
N TRP A 135 -6.11 -0.59 -0.19
CA TRP A 135 -6.24 0.81 -0.59
C TRP A 135 -5.19 1.18 -1.63
N ILE A 136 -5.58 2.01 -2.59
CA ILE A 136 -4.65 2.63 -3.54
C ILE A 136 -4.78 4.14 -3.44
N TYR A 137 -3.66 4.81 -3.18
CA TYR A 137 -3.56 6.26 -3.08
C TYR A 137 -2.79 6.84 -4.25
N LEU A 138 -3.23 8.00 -4.74
CA LEU A 138 -2.46 8.85 -5.62
C LEU A 138 -1.95 10.05 -4.81
N VAL A 139 -0.64 10.09 -4.61
CA VAL A 139 0.04 11.10 -3.79
C VAL A 139 0.91 11.99 -4.66
N SER A 140 1.04 13.26 -4.29
CA SER A 140 1.81 14.24 -5.05
C SER A 140 3.24 13.80 -5.30
N GLY A 141 3.67 13.76 -6.56
CA GLY A 141 5.05 13.47 -6.92
C GLY A 141 6.05 14.58 -6.57
N LYS A 142 5.60 15.70 -5.99
CA LYS A 142 6.45 16.71 -5.35
C LYS A 142 7.10 16.19 -4.07
N LEU A 143 6.46 15.22 -3.42
CA LEU A 143 6.99 14.56 -2.24
C LEU A 143 8.08 13.55 -2.62
N ASP A 144 9.04 13.35 -1.73
CA ASP A 144 9.87 12.15 -1.77
C ASP A 144 9.03 10.93 -1.36
N GLU A 145 9.59 9.73 -1.53
CA GLU A 145 8.86 8.50 -1.21
C GLU A 145 8.50 8.44 0.28
N LYS A 146 9.40 8.92 1.15
CA LYS A 146 9.19 8.88 2.59
C LYS A 146 7.96 9.69 2.98
N ALA A 147 7.90 10.95 2.58
CA ALA A 147 6.77 11.82 2.87
C ALA A 147 5.47 11.31 2.22
N ALA A 148 5.55 10.72 1.02
CA ALA A 148 4.36 10.15 0.37
C ALA A 148 3.81 8.92 1.11
N VAL A 149 4.68 8.08 1.68
CA VAL A 149 4.29 6.91 2.49
C VAL A 149 3.81 7.35 3.87
N GLU A 150 4.50 8.28 4.53
CA GLU A 150 4.09 8.85 5.82
C GLU A 150 2.68 9.46 5.74
N ASP A 151 2.38 10.25 4.69
CA ASP A 151 1.03 10.80 4.44
C ASP A 151 -0.06 9.70 4.38
N VAL A 152 0.25 8.54 3.79
CA VAL A 152 -0.70 7.40 3.69
C VAL A 152 -0.87 6.71 5.05
N VAL A 153 0.21 6.54 5.80
CA VAL A 153 0.19 5.87 7.10
C VAL A 153 -0.49 6.73 8.16
N ASP A 154 -0.31 8.04 8.12
CA ASP A 154 -1.01 8.98 9.01
C ASP A 154 -2.53 8.86 8.86
N ILE A 155 -3.03 8.60 7.64
CA ILE A 155 -4.46 8.34 7.41
C ILE A 155 -4.91 7.01 8.02
N LEU A 156 -4.14 5.94 7.83
CA LEU A 156 -4.45 4.63 8.39
C LEU A 156 -4.50 4.65 9.92
N THR A 157 -3.53 5.32 10.54
CA THR A 157 -3.43 5.44 12.01
C THR A 157 -4.49 6.39 12.57
N TYR A 158 -4.80 7.49 11.86
CA TYR A 158 -5.88 8.41 12.23
C TYR A 158 -7.25 7.72 12.31
N TRP A 159 -7.53 6.76 11.40
CA TRP A 159 -8.79 6.02 11.45
C TRP A 159 -8.90 5.11 12.67
N GLY A 160 -7.84 4.38 13.05
CA GLY A 160 -7.95 3.43 14.18
C GLY A 160 -7.70 4.01 15.58
N THR A 161 -7.40 5.31 15.73
CA THR A 161 -7.10 5.95 17.04
C THR A 161 -8.17 6.90 17.58
N ASP A 162 -9.41 6.84 17.05
CA ASP A 162 -10.60 7.52 17.57
C ASP A 162 -10.61 9.06 17.41
N TYR A 163 -10.78 9.53 16.16
CA TYR A 163 -11.36 10.83 15.81
C TYR A 163 -12.11 10.82 14.45
N GLY A 164 -12.72 9.69 14.12
CA GLY A 164 -13.54 9.55 12.92
C GLY A 164 -14.19 8.18 12.90
N ASN A 165 -15.50 8.17 13.11
CA ASN A 165 -16.39 7.04 12.82
C ASN A 165 -16.29 6.72 11.32
N THR A 166 -15.23 6.02 10.92
CA THR A 166 -15.03 5.52 9.56
C THR A 166 -15.11 4.02 9.68
N ASP A 167 -16.18 3.46 9.14
CA ASP A 167 -16.48 2.04 9.23
C ASP A 167 -15.25 1.17 8.90
N THR A 168 -14.32 1.64 8.06
CA THR A 168 -13.16 0.87 7.57
C THR A 168 -11.90 0.81 8.47
N ALA A 169 -11.94 1.28 9.72
CA ALA A 169 -10.75 1.40 10.57
C ALA A 169 -10.30 0.06 11.19
N PRO A 170 -8.99 -0.22 11.34
CA PRO A 170 -8.55 -1.43 12.02
C PRO A 170 -8.78 -1.29 13.54
N VAL A 171 -9.42 -2.29 14.15
CA VAL A 171 -9.61 -2.37 15.59
C VAL A 171 -8.28 -2.56 16.30
N VAL A 172 -7.91 -1.59 17.13
CA VAL A 172 -6.74 -1.69 18.01
C VAL A 172 -7.08 -2.61 19.18
N GLY A 173 -6.39 -3.75 19.26
CA GLY A 173 -6.42 -4.66 20.41
C GLY A 173 -7.36 -5.85 20.23
N THR A 174 -8.58 -5.77 20.76
CA THR A 174 -9.46 -6.93 20.90
C THR A 174 -10.90 -6.67 20.49
N ILE A 175 -11.51 -7.67 19.84
CA ILE A 175 -12.95 -7.72 19.56
C ILE A 175 -13.62 -8.70 20.55
N VAL A 176 -14.78 -8.34 21.10
CA VAL A 176 -15.57 -9.21 21.97
C VAL A 176 -16.81 -9.69 21.21
N ASP A 177 -16.88 -10.99 20.93
CA ASP A 177 -18.04 -11.63 20.32
C ASP A 177 -18.66 -12.66 21.27
N ASN A 178 -19.95 -12.50 21.59
CA ASN A 178 -20.70 -13.38 22.51
C ASN A 178 -19.97 -13.68 23.84
N GLY A 179 -19.27 -12.68 24.40
CA GLY A 179 -18.51 -12.80 25.66
C GLY A 179 -17.16 -13.50 25.53
N THR A 180 -16.74 -13.86 24.32
CA THR A 180 -15.39 -14.37 24.04
C THR A 180 -14.53 -13.23 23.49
N VAL A 181 -13.33 -13.07 24.06
CA VAL A 181 -12.34 -12.09 23.60
C VAL A 181 -11.48 -12.69 22.49
N TYR A 182 -11.23 -11.91 21.46
CA TYR A 182 -10.33 -12.24 20.36
C TYR A 182 -9.30 -11.15 20.18
N ASN A 183 -8.05 -11.53 19.90
CA ASN A 183 -6.98 -10.62 19.53
C ASN A 183 -6.98 -10.43 18.01
N CYS A 184 -6.73 -9.19 17.58
CA CYS A 184 -6.60 -8.83 16.18
C CYS A 184 -5.17 -8.40 15.89
N ASP A 185 -4.49 -9.17 15.04
CA ASP A 185 -3.16 -8.85 14.50
C ASP A 185 -3.28 -8.54 13.01
N TYR A 186 -2.38 -7.72 12.46
CA TYR A 186 -2.51 -7.23 11.09
C TYR A 186 -1.23 -7.44 10.27
N ASP A 187 -1.34 -8.11 9.12
CA ASP A 187 -0.28 -8.14 8.12
C ASP A 187 -0.51 -7.02 7.10
N VAL A 188 0.46 -6.12 6.96
CA VAL A 188 0.38 -4.99 6.03
C VAL A 188 1.42 -5.15 4.93
N ASN A 189 0.94 -5.34 3.70
CA ASN A 189 1.78 -5.25 2.51
C ASN A 189 1.74 -3.83 1.95
N VAL A 190 2.91 -3.27 1.63
CA VAL A 190 3.05 -1.96 1.00
C VAL A 190 3.80 -2.06 -0.33
N SER A 191 3.36 -1.29 -1.32
CA SER A 191 4.06 -1.09 -2.59
C SER A 191 3.95 0.36 -3.05
N THR A 192 5.00 0.87 -3.69
CA THR A 192 5.04 2.24 -4.22
C THR A 192 5.53 2.23 -5.66
N LEU A 193 4.95 3.11 -6.48
CA LEU A 193 5.36 3.33 -7.86
C LEU A 193 5.24 4.81 -8.21
N LYS A 194 6.30 5.41 -8.76
CA LYS A 194 6.22 6.78 -9.28
C LYS A 194 5.92 6.76 -10.77
N VAL A 195 4.92 7.52 -11.20
CA VAL A 195 4.48 7.59 -12.60
C VAL A 195 4.37 9.03 -13.10
N THR A 196 4.46 9.18 -14.42
CA THR A 196 4.15 10.41 -15.17
C THR A 196 3.17 10.08 -16.30
N ASN A 197 2.70 11.07 -17.03
CA ASN A 197 2.03 10.88 -18.31
C ASN A 197 2.71 11.73 -19.39
N ASP A 198 2.83 11.20 -20.61
CA ASP A 198 3.53 11.87 -21.72
C ASP A 198 2.86 13.19 -22.16
N SER A 199 1.58 13.36 -21.84
CA SER A 199 0.83 14.61 -22.07
C SER A 199 1.12 15.70 -21.04
N LEU A 200 1.86 15.39 -19.97
CA LEU A 200 2.17 16.33 -18.88
C LEU A 200 3.60 16.86 -18.98
N THR A 201 3.82 18.04 -18.40
CA THR A 201 5.14 18.69 -18.39
C THR A 201 5.83 18.53 -17.03
N GLY A 202 6.34 17.32 -16.78
CA GLY A 202 7.15 17.00 -15.59
C GLY A 202 6.37 16.73 -14.30
N GLU A 203 5.04 16.75 -14.37
CA GLU A 203 4.18 16.37 -13.25
C GLU A 203 4.22 14.86 -13.03
N THR A 204 4.30 14.45 -11.77
CA THR A 204 4.39 13.04 -11.39
C THR A 204 3.46 12.76 -10.22
N ALA A 205 3.08 11.50 -10.05
CA ALA A 205 2.35 11.03 -8.88
C ALA A 205 2.99 9.75 -8.36
N TRP A 206 2.94 9.58 -7.05
CA TRP A 206 3.15 8.30 -6.39
C TRP A 206 1.84 7.53 -6.39
N VAL A 207 1.89 6.28 -6.82
CA VAL A 207 0.85 5.28 -6.59
C VAL A 207 1.31 4.48 -5.38
N VAL A 208 0.61 4.63 -4.25
CA VAL A 208 0.93 3.92 -3.01
C VAL A 208 -0.18 2.90 -2.75
N GLY A 209 0.16 1.63 -2.79
CA GLY A 209 -0.75 0.54 -2.48
C GLY A 209 -0.49 -0.04 -1.10
N ILE A 210 -1.57 -0.26 -0.36
CA ILE A 210 -1.56 -0.91 0.94
C ILE A 210 -2.57 -2.06 0.88
N VAL A 211 -2.17 -3.26 1.29
CA VAL A 211 -3.10 -4.36 1.60
C VAL A 211 -2.92 -4.70 3.05
N MET A 212 -4.00 -4.64 3.81
CA MET A 212 -4.03 -5.06 5.20
C MET A 212 -4.83 -6.36 5.30
N THR A 213 -4.31 -7.32 6.04
CA THR A 213 -5.00 -8.57 6.38
C THR A 213 -5.14 -8.66 7.89
N GLN A 214 -6.38 -8.66 8.37
CA GLN A 214 -6.70 -8.89 9.77
C GLN A 214 -6.67 -10.40 10.05
N ASN A 215 -5.92 -10.77 11.07
CA ASN A 215 -5.84 -12.11 11.61
C ASN A 215 -6.50 -12.11 12.99
N VAL A 216 -7.47 -13.00 13.17
CA VAL A 216 -8.21 -13.10 14.43
C VAL A 216 -7.83 -14.37 15.16
N THR A 217 -7.40 -14.23 16.41
CA THR A 217 -7.08 -15.36 17.28
C THR A 217 -7.89 -15.28 18.56
N LYS A 218 -8.46 -16.42 18.99
CA LYS A 218 -9.17 -16.47 20.27
C LYS A 218 -8.17 -16.16 21.40
N ALA A 219 -8.49 -15.18 22.24
CA ALA A 219 -7.64 -14.85 23.38
C ALA A 219 -7.51 -16.08 24.29
N SER A 220 -6.30 -16.36 24.74
CA SER A 220 -6.10 -17.38 25.77
C SER A 220 -6.84 -16.93 27.02
N ASN A 221 -7.71 -17.78 27.57
CA ASN A 221 -8.40 -17.48 28.83
C ASN A 221 -7.34 -17.04 29.85
N VAL A 222 -7.34 -15.77 30.24
CA VAL A 222 -6.68 -15.38 31.49
C VAL A 222 -7.55 -16.00 32.57
N GLU A 223 -7.12 -17.13 33.11
CA GLU A 223 -7.78 -17.74 34.27
C GLU A 223 -7.92 -16.66 35.36
N ALA A 224 -9.14 -16.48 35.84
CA ALA A 224 -9.50 -15.54 36.89
C ALA A 224 -8.84 -15.90 38.24
#